data_AF-A0A4Q1AHG5-F1
#
_entry.id   AF-A0A4Q1AHG5-F1
#
_cell.length_a   1.000
_cell.length_b   1.000
_cell.length_c   1.000
_cell.angle_alpha   90.00
_cell.angle_beta   90.00
_cell.angle_gamma   90.00
#
_symmetry.space_group_name_H-M   'P 1'
#
loop_
_entity.id
_entity.type
_entity.pdbx_description
1 polymer ?
#
loop_
_entity_poly.entity_id
_entity_poly.type
_entity_poly.pdbx_seq_one_letter_code
_entity_poly.pdbx_strand_id
1 'polypeptide(L)'
;MTNWFKSFSNQPHQPFFLSGIIFFISFILLLFAAYSRIINLSSTILTYHTYSMLFIVFIQFIIGYLYILFPKILEEKPIKKSTYMMHFYIYFFSSLGFLSSLFFSSEYIIFFTLALLLVQFLSFKLLFIMNLESNIQNKKDTSWILFFLFIGIIAHIIFYVSFYELGYSFSLKKAGTYIGFYLYFFGVVFSISQRMIPQITKAKIEDYKINKSMLLMTKFTILMFFKVLTHFYENSYFSLVVNILFFVFIVYELVKWRLPIFRVNSILWILYISMYWIPIAFFLLVIQNIVEIIHIHFLFEQAPLHTLALGYFTTLFLGFIFRVTLFYKGKTQNANGITTILFLFLQIAVILRLVASFSLNTELSYVLWINIASFSFAFILLLWFLNYLKILLISK
;
A
#
# COMPACT_ATOMS: atom_id res chain seq x y z
N MET A 1 15.93 25.08 -17.11
CA MET A 1 15.45 24.21 -16.00
C MET A 1 16.66 23.71 -15.25
N THR A 2 16.72 23.91 -13.94
CA THR A 2 17.79 23.42 -13.05
C THR A 2 18.00 21.91 -13.21
N ASN A 3 19.25 21.42 -13.09
CA ASN A 3 19.58 19.99 -13.23
C ASN A 3 18.70 19.09 -12.35
N TRP A 4 18.34 19.55 -11.15
CA TRP A 4 17.46 18.82 -10.24
C TRP A 4 16.06 18.60 -10.82
N PHE A 5 15.45 19.61 -11.45
CA PHE A 5 14.08 19.49 -11.97
C PHE A 5 14.05 18.54 -13.16
N LYS A 6 15.10 18.56 -13.99
CA LYS A 6 15.27 17.61 -15.09
C LYS A 6 15.35 16.18 -14.56
N SER A 7 16.13 15.92 -13.50
CA SER A 7 16.20 14.61 -12.86
C SER A 7 14.87 14.21 -12.22
N PHE A 8 14.26 15.11 -11.43
CA PHE A 8 13.00 14.89 -10.72
C PHE A 8 11.85 14.49 -11.65
N SER A 9 11.80 15.08 -12.83
CA SER A 9 10.73 14.88 -13.81
C SER A 9 11.22 14.09 -15.03
N ASN A 10 12.24 13.23 -14.85
CA ASN A 10 12.74 12.38 -15.93
C ASN A 10 11.82 11.16 -16.12
N GLN A 11 11.36 10.58 -15.02
CA GLN A 11 10.51 9.41 -15.01
C GLN A 11 9.31 9.54 -14.08
N PRO A 12 8.18 8.88 -14.42
CA PRO A 12 6.95 8.99 -13.65
C PRO A 12 7.08 8.62 -12.17
N HIS A 13 7.88 7.61 -11.82
CA HIS A 13 7.99 7.18 -10.43
C HIS A 13 8.67 8.22 -9.54
N GLN A 14 9.54 9.07 -10.08
CA GLN A 14 10.34 9.99 -9.28
C GLN A 14 9.51 11.05 -8.53
N PRO A 15 8.65 11.84 -9.20
CA PRO A 15 7.87 12.86 -8.52
C PRO A 15 6.80 12.24 -7.61
N PHE A 16 6.15 11.17 -8.08
CA PHE A 16 5.12 10.46 -7.32
C PHE A 16 5.66 9.77 -6.06
N PHE A 17 6.83 9.12 -6.13
CA PHE A 17 7.43 8.48 -4.96
C PHE A 17 7.90 9.50 -3.94
N LEU A 18 8.49 10.61 -4.40
CA LEU A 18 8.90 11.69 -3.50
C LEU A 18 7.71 12.24 -2.72
N SER A 19 6.63 12.57 -3.43
CA SER A 19 5.40 13.06 -2.82
C SER A 19 4.75 12.02 -1.91
N GLY A 20 4.67 10.76 -2.34
CA GLY A 20 4.18 9.66 -1.52
C GLY A 20 4.93 9.57 -0.18
N ILE A 21 6.27 9.66 -0.18
CA ILE A 21 7.07 9.62 1.05
C ILE A 21 6.82 10.84 1.93
N ILE A 22 6.74 12.04 1.35
CA ILE A 22 6.46 13.28 2.09
C ILE A 22 5.13 13.16 2.83
N PHE A 23 4.05 12.79 2.12
CA PHE A 23 2.75 12.64 2.75
C PHE A 23 2.71 11.46 3.73
N PHE A 24 3.45 10.37 3.46
CA PHE A 24 3.52 9.27 4.41
C PHE A 24 4.11 9.72 5.75
N ILE A 25 5.24 10.44 5.71
CA ILE A 25 5.86 11.02 6.91
C ILE A 25 4.89 11.98 7.58
N SER A 26 4.29 12.91 6.84
CA SER A 26 3.38 13.90 7.39
C SER A 26 2.18 13.28 8.11
N PHE A 27 1.50 12.29 7.51
CA PHE A 27 0.33 11.67 8.13
C PHE A 27 0.69 10.76 9.32
N ILE A 28 1.87 10.14 9.32
CA ILE A 28 2.34 9.37 10.48
C ILE A 28 2.76 10.29 11.62
N LEU A 29 3.42 11.41 11.33
CA LEU A 29 3.72 12.43 12.35
C LEU A 29 2.45 13.09 12.89
N LEU A 30 1.45 13.31 12.04
CA LEU A 30 0.13 13.79 12.47
C LEU A 30 -0.54 12.78 13.41
N LEU A 31 -0.49 11.49 13.08
CA LEU A 31 -0.98 10.41 13.94
C LEU A 31 -0.25 10.41 15.30
N PHE A 32 1.08 10.47 15.30
CA PHE A 32 1.88 10.56 16.51
C PHE A 32 1.50 11.79 17.36
N ALA A 33 1.35 12.96 16.73
CA ALA A 33 0.99 14.19 17.41
C ALA A 33 -0.42 14.13 18.01
N ALA A 34 -1.38 13.51 17.31
CA ALA A 34 -2.74 13.31 17.80
C ALA A 34 -2.78 12.36 19.00
N TYR A 35 -2.10 11.22 18.93
CA TYR A 35 -2.02 10.27 20.05
C TYR A 35 -1.21 10.81 21.24
N SER A 36 -0.22 11.66 20.98
CA SER A 36 0.54 12.38 22.01
C SER A 36 -0.20 13.60 22.58
N ARG A 37 -1.42 13.90 22.09
CA ARG A 37 -2.22 15.09 22.46
C ARG A 37 -1.49 16.43 22.23
N ILE A 38 -0.52 16.45 21.33
CA ILE A 38 0.17 17.67 20.88
C ILE A 38 -0.77 18.49 19.97
N ILE A 39 -1.58 17.79 19.17
CA ILE A 39 -2.53 18.38 18.23
C ILE A 39 -3.90 17.75 18.47
N ASN A 40 -4.93 18.57 18.60
CA ASN A 40 -6.32 18.13 18.61
C ASN A 40 -6.94 18.40 17.24
N LEU A 41 -7.34 17.34 16.55
CA LEU A 41 -8.04 17.44 15.26
C LEU A 41 -9.54 17.27 15.49
N SER A 42 -10.35 18.09 14.82
CA SER A 42 -11.81 17.92 14.77
C SER A 42 -12.24 16.70 13.94
N SER A 43 -11.34 16.19 13.09
CA SER A 43 -11.61 15.07 12.19
C SER A 43 -11.30 13.70 12.83
N THR A 44 -12.06 12.69 12.42
CA THR A 44 -11.90 11.31 12.92
C THR A 44 -10.64 10.62 12.35
N ILE A 45 -10.17 9.57 13.02
CA ILE A 45 -9.08 8.71 12.52
C ILE A 45 -9.39 8.06 11.16
N LEU A 46 -10.67 7.80 10.85
CA LEU A 46 -11.07 7.35 9.51
C LEU A 46 -10.76 8.41 8.45
N THR A 47 -10.91 9.69 8.79
CA THR A 47 -10.63 10.80 7.89
C THR A 47 -9.14 11.07 7.74
N TYR A 48 -8.41 11.36 8.83
CA TYR A 48 -7.02 11.81 8.67
C TYR A 48 -6.01 10.66 8.47
N HIS A 49 -6.34 9.43 8.89
CA HIS A 49 -5.46 8.27 8.74
C HIS A 49 -5.96 7.28 7.69
N THR A 50 -7.20 6.80 7.75
CA THR A 50 -7.65 5.74 6.83
C THR A 50 -7.76 6.25 5.39
N TYR A 51 -8.44 7.38 5.16
CA TYR A 51 -8.56 7.98 3.83
C TYR A 51 -7.19 8.36 3.25
N SER A 52 -6.32 8.96 4.08
CA SER A 52 -5.00 9.40 3.61
C SER A 52 -4.12 8.22 3.20
N MET A 53 -4.14 7.09 3.92
CA MET A 53 -3.39 5.90 3.51
C MET A 53 -3.92 5.34 2.17
N LEU A 54 -5.23 5.21 2.02
CA LEU A 54 -5.84 4.60 0.82
C LEU A 54 -5.77 5.48 -0.44
N PHE A 55 -6.07 6.77 -0.31
CA PHE A 55 -6.34 7.66 -1.45
C PHE A 55 -5.37 8.83 -1.59
N ILE A 56 -4.40 8.97 -0.67
CA ILE A 56 -3.33 9.98 -0.78
C ILE A 56 -1.97 9.30 -0.87
N VAL A 57 -1.55 8.56 0.15
CA VAL A 57 -0.17 8.07 0.29
C VAL A 57 0.13 6.95 -0.71
N PHE A 58 -0.57 5.82 -0.61
CA PHE A 58 -0.18 4.63 -1.37
C PHE A 58 -0.50 4.70 -2.86
N ILE A 59 -1.59 5.37 -3.23
CA ILE A 59 -1.97 5.53 -4.64
C ILE A 59 -0.87 6.25 -5.44
N GLN A 60 -0.12 7.16 -4.84
CA GLN A 60 0.97 7.85 -5.53
C GLN A 60 2.11 6.88 -5.88
N PHE A 61 2.49 5.99 -4.96
CA PHE A 61 3.46 4.93 -5.27
C PHE A 61 2.93 3.98 -6.35
N ILE A 62 1.65 3.62 -6.30
CA ILE A 62 1.02 2.77 -7.31
C ILE A 62 1.09 3.44 -8.68
N ILE A 63 0.56 4.66 -8.83
CA ILE A 63 0.50 5.36 -10.12
C ILE A 63 1.90 5.60 -10.69
N GLY A 64 2.82 6.11 -9.87
CA GLY A 64 4.20 6.35 -10.29
C GLY A 64 4.87 5.09 -10.82
N TYR A 65 4.59 3.94 -10.20
CA TYR A 65 5.09 2.65 -10.66
C TYR A 65 4.36 2.14 -11.92
N LEU A 66 3.03 2.22 -11.96
CA LEU A 66 2.22 1.73 -13.07
C LEU A 66 2.49 2.48 -14.37
N TYR A 67 2.85 3.76 -14.29
CA TYR A 67 3.24 4.56 -15.46
C TYR A 67 4.54 4.11 -16.12
N ILE A 68 5.33 3.28 -15.43
CA ILE A 68 6.51 2.63 -15.98
C ILE A 68 6.17 1.20 -16.39
N LEU A 69 5.38 0.51 -15.55
CA LEU A 69 5.03 -0.88 -15.77
C LEU A 69 4.18 -1.08 -17.03
N PHE A 70 3.12 -0.29 -17.21
CA PHE A 70 2.18 -0.48 -18.32
C PHE A 70 2.83 -0.34 -19.68
N PRO A 71 3.57 0.75 -19.99
CA PRO A 71 4.29 0.85 -21.27
C PRO A 71 5.20 -0.36 -21.52
N LYS A 72 5.88 -0.84 -20.47
CA LYS A 72 6.79 -1.98 -20.58
C LYS A 72 6.08 -3.32 -20.83
N ILE A 73 4.94 -3.58 -20.19
CA ILE A 73 4.19 -4.84 -20.40
C ILE A 73 3.48 -4.85 -21.74
N LEU A 74 2.95 -3.70 -22.13
CA LEU A 74 2.13 -3.54 -23.32
C LEU A 74 2.93 -3.22 -24.58
N GLU A 75 4.27 -3.12 -24.45
CA GLU A 75 5.21 -2.71 -25.50
C GLU A 75 4.85 -1.36 -26.15
N GLU A 76 4.27 -0.46 -25.34
CA GLU A 76 3.84 0.86 -25.74
C GLU A 76 4.92 1.92 -25.48
N LYS A 77 4.77 3.07 -26.15
CA LYS A 77 5.66 4.22 -25.93
C LYS A 77 5.57 4.70 -24.48
N PRO A 78 6.67 5.16 -23.87
CA PRO A 78 6.63 5.78 -22.55
C PRO A 78 5.62 6.92 -22.48
N ILE A 79 4.91 7.03 -21.35
CA ILE A 79 3.94 8.11 -21.12
C ILE A 79 4.64 9.46 -21.19
N LYS A 80 4.04 10.40 -21.94
CA LYS A 80 4.58 11.75 -22.12
C LYS A 80 4.78 12.45 -20.76
N LYS A 81 5.90 13.15 -20.65
CA LYS A 81 6.29 13.91 -19.46
C LYS A 81 5.24 14.92 -19.00
N SER A 82 4.69 15.68 -19.94
CA SER A 82 3.63 16.65 -19.63
C SER A 82 2.42 15.99 -18.97
N THR A 83 2.00 14.83 -19.45
CA THR A 83 0.84 14.09 -18.94
C THR A 83 1.05 13.60 -17.52
N TYR A 84 2.13 12.87 -17.23
CA TYR A 84 2.34 12.36 -15.88
C TYR A 84 2.68 13.48 -14.88
N MET A 85 3.35 14.55 -15.31
CA MET A 85 3.62 15.70 -14.43
C MET A 85 2.35 16.48 -14.10
N MET A 86 1.41 16.61 -15.05
CA MET A 86 0.10 17.20 -14.77
C MET A 86 -0.64 16.41 -13.69
N HIS A 87 -0.70 15.08 -13.81
CA HIS A 87 -1.33 14.24 -12.80
C HIS A 87 -0.61 14.35 -11.46
N PHE A 88 0.73 14.38 -11.46
CA PHE A 88 1.51 14.61 -10.26
C PHE A 88 1.16 15.92 -9.55
N TYR A 89 1.09 17.04 -10.27
CA TYR A 89 0.78 18.34 -9.66
C TYR A 89 -0.62 18.35 -9.04
N ILE A 90 -1.62 17.81 -9.74
CA ILE A 90 -2.97 17.71 -9.19
C ILE A 90 -2.93 16.86 -7.91
N TYR A 91 -2.32 15.67 -7.94
CA TYR A 91 -2.18 14.84 -6.74
C TYR A 91 -1.47 15.56 -5.59
N PHE A 92 -0.33 16.20 -5.86
CA PHE A 92 0.48 16.86 -4.84
C PHE A 92 -0.29 18.00 -4.17
N PHE A 93 -0.86 18.92 -4.95
CA PHE A 93 -1.58 20.07 -4.41
C PHE A 93 -2.91 19.68 -3.78
N SER A 94 -3.62 18.68 -4.29
CA SER A 94 -4.83 18.17 -3.63
C SER A 94 -4.51 17.44 -2.32
N SER A 95 -3.40 16.69 -2.26
CA SER A 95 -2.94 16.05 -1.02
C SER A 95 -2.50 17.08 0.03
N LEU A 96 -1.79 18.13 -0.41
CA LEU A 96 -1.39 19.25 0.45
C LEU A 96 -2.62 20.02 0.94
N GLY A 97 -3.56 20.30 0.05
CA GLY A 97 -4.82 20.94 0.38
C GLY A 97 -5.61 20.15 1.41
N PHE A 98 -5.78 18.84 1.20
CA PHE A 98 -6.42 17.95 2.17
C PHE A 98 -5.74 18.01 3.54
N LEU A 99 -4.40 17.88 3.58
CA LEU A 99 -3.64 17.94 4.83
C LEU A 99 -3.84 19.29 5.54
N SER A 100 -3.79 20.41 4.81
CA SER A 100 -4.04 21.74 5.35
C SER A 100 -5.47 21.91 5.88
N SER A 101 -6.48 21.35 5.19
CA SER A 101 -7.87 21.39 5.63
C SER A 101 -8.09 20.74 7.00
N LEU A 102 -7.28 19.74 7.37
CA LEU A 102 -7.35 19.12 8.70
C LEU A 102 -7.02 20.08 9.85
N PHE A 103 -6.24 21.13 9.58
CA PHE A 103 -5.84 22.12 10.59
C PHE A 103 -6.68 23.39 10.57
N PHE A 104 -7.15 23.83 9.40
CA PHE A 104 -7.78 25.15 9.25
C PHE A 104 -9.30 25.09 9.13
N SER A 105 -9.84 24.19 8.30
CA SER A 105 -11.28 24.01 8.15
C SER A 105 -11.59 22.70 7.41
N SER A 106 -12.39 21.85 8.06
CA SER A 106 -12.79 20.55 7.54
C SER A 106 -13.73 20.64 6.34
N GLU A 107 -14.40 21.78 6.12
CA GLU A 107 -15.30 21.98 4.98
C GLU A 107 -14.55 21.89 3.64
N TYR A 108 -13.28 22.30 3.61
CA TYR A 108 -12.47 22.26 2.39
C TYR A 108 -12.02 20.85 1.98
N ILE A 109 -12.14 19.86 2.87
CA ILE A 109 -11.77 18.46 2.59
C ILE A 109 -12.48 17.96 1.33
N ILE A 110 -13.74 18.38 1.12
CA ILE A 110 -14.55 17.90 0.00
C ILE A 110 -13.98 18.32 -1.37
N PHE A 111 -13.47 19.54 -1.50
CA PHE A 111 -12.89 20.00 -2.76
C PHE A 111 -11.61 19.23 -3.11
N PHE A 112 -10.77 18.99 -2.12
CA PHE A 112 -9.50 18.29 -2.33
C PHE A 112 -9.69 16.78 -2.55
N THR A 113 -10.66 16.16 -1.88
CA THR A 113 -11.03 14.76 -2.13
C THR A 113 -11.62 14.58 -3.53
N LEU A 114 -12.46 15.50 -4.01
CA LEU A 114 -12.95 15.48 -5.39
C LEU A 114 -11.81 15.61 -6.40
N ALA A 115 -10.86 16.51 -6.17
CA ALA A 115 -9.69 16.67 -7.04
C ALA A 115 -8.80 15.41 -7.05
N LEU A 116 -8.59 14.75 -5.90
CA LEU A 116 -7.89 13.47 -5.79
C LEU A 116 -8.61 12.35 -6.59
N LEU A 117 -9.95 12.31 -6.49
CA LEU A 117 -10.77 11.36 -7.24
C LEU A 117 -10.65 11.58 -8.76
N LEU A 118 -10.70 12.84 -9.22
CA LEU A 118 -10.56 13.20 -10.63
C LEU A 118 -9.22 12.73 -11.19
N VAL A 119 -8.11 12.98 -10.49
CA VAL A 119 -6.79 12.55 -10.96
C VAL A 119 -6.60 11.03 -10.90
N GLN A 120 -7.25 10.34 -9.95
CA GLN A 120 -7.30 8.88 -9.94
C GLN A 120 -8.03 8.35 -11.17
N PHE A 121 -9.16 8.95 -11.53
CA PHE A 121 -9.91 8.61 -12.74
C PHE A 121 -9.10 8.88 -14.01
N LEU A 122 -8.44 10.04 -14.13
CA LEU A 122 -7.58 10.36 -15.26
C LEU A 122 -6.43 9.34 -15.40
N SER A 123 -5.86 8.92 -14.28
CA SER A 123 -4.80 7.93 -14.25
C SER A 123 -5.27 6.56 -14.70
N PHE A 124 -6.45 6.12 -14.23
CA PHE A 124 -7.09 4.91 -14.70
C PHE A 124 -7.41 4.97 -16.19
N LYS A 125 -8.04 6.06 -16.66
CA LYS A 125 -8.41 6.26 -18.07
C LYS A 125 -7.20 6.13 -18.98
N LEU A 126 -6.08 6.75 -18.62
CA LEU A 126 -4.85 6.67 -19.39
C LEU A 126 -4.34 5.22 -19.50
N LEU A 127 -4.26 4.49 -18.39
CA LEU A 127 -3.79 3.10 -18.37
C LEU A 127 -4.76 2.15 -19.09
N PHE A 128 -6.06 2.43 -18.99
CA PHE A 128 -7.10 1.67 -19.66
C PHE A 128 -7.02 1.84 -21.18
N ILE A 129 -6.87 3.07 -21.69
CA ILE A 129 -6.69 3.35 -23.11
C ILE A 129 -5.43 2.65 -23.65
N MET A 130 -4.29 2.76 -22.96
CA MET A 130 -3.08 2.03 -23.34
C MET A 130 -3.30 0.52 -23.43
N ASN A 131 -4.05 -0.04 -22.48
CA ASN A 131 -4.38 -1.46 -22.50
C ASN A 131 -5.30 -1.84 -23.65
N LEU A 132 -6.20 -0.96 -24.09
CA LEU A 132 -7.04 -1.21 -25.27
C LEU A 132 -6.23 -1.14 -26.56
N GLU A 133 -5.40 -0.12 -26.72
CA GLU A 133 -4.64 0.17 -27.94
C GLU A 133 -3.47 -0.81 -28.19
N SER A 134 -2.93 -1.44 -27.15
CA SER A 134 -1.80 -2.36 -27.28
C SER A 134 -2.12 -3.60 -28.12
N ASN A 135 -1.16 -4.06 -28.92
CA ASN A 135 -1.28 -5.28 -29.73
C ASN A 135 -0.89 -6.57 -28.97
N ILE A 136 -0.47 -6.49 -27.71
CA ILE A 136 -0.08 -7.66 -26.92
C ILE A 136 -1.28 -8.58 -26.68
N GLN A 137 -1.17 -9.86 -27.06
CA GLN A 137 -2.28 -10.81 -26.91
C GLN A 137 -2.60 -11.14 -25.44
N ASN A 138 -1.57 -11.34 -24.61
CA ASN A 138 -1.76 -11.70 -23.20
C ASN A 138 -1.71 -10.48 -22.27
N LYS A 139 -2.88 -9.90 -22.01
CA LYS A 139 -3.05 -8.74 -21.12
C LYS A 139 -3.57 -9.11 -19.71
N LYS A 140 -3.51 -10.39 -19.31
CA LYS A 140 -4.14 -10.85 -18.06
C LYS A 140 -3.69 -10.06 -16.83
N ASP A 141 -2.37 -9.81 -16.69
CA ASP A 141 -1.83 -9.08 -15.55
C ASP A 141 -2.30 -7.61 -15.51
N THR A 142 -2.28 -6.92 -16.65
CA THR A 142 -2.73 -5.52 -16.75
C THR A 142 -4.24 -5.41 -16.57
N SER A 143 -5.01 -6.37 -17.07
CA SER A 143 -6.47 -6.45 -16.85
C SER A 143 -6.83 -6.59 -15.37
N TRP A 144 -6.13 -7.43 -14.60
CA TRP A 144 -6.37 -7.54 -13.15
C TRP A 144 -6.02 -6.24 -12.42
N ILE A 145 -4.90 -5.60 -12.78
CA ILE A 145 -4.54 -4.30 -12.19
C ILE A 145 -5.62 -3.25 -12.49
N LEU A 146 -6.08 -3.16 -13.75
CA LEU A 146 -7.14 -2.22 -14.14
C LEU A 146 -8.46 -2.51 -13.41
N PHE A 147 -8.84 -3.78 -13.28
CA PHE A 147 -10.03 -4.19 -12.54
C PHE A 147 -10.00 -3.68 -11.09
N PHE A 148 -8.89 -3.87 -10.39
CA PHE A 148 -8.77 -3.39 -9.00
C PHE A 148 -8.64 -1.86 -8.91
N LEU A 149 -7.98 -1.20 -9.86
CA LEU A 149 -7.97 0.27 -9.94
C LEU A 149 -9.38 0.84 -10.14
N PHE A 150 -10.20 0.20 -10.97
CA PHE A 150 -11.59 0.57 -11.17
C PHE A 150 -12.40 0.41 -9.87
N ILE A 151 -12.24 -0.71 -9.16
CA ILE A 151 -12.82 -0.87 -7.81
C ILE A 151 -12.32 0.24 -6.86
N GLY A 152 -11.07 0.67 -7.00
CA GLY A 152 -10.52 1.79 -6.23
C GLY A 152 -11.25 3.10 -6.46
N ILE A 153 -11.68 3.37 -7.69
CA ILE A 153 -12.51 4.55 -8.02
C ILE A 153 -13.87 4.43 -7.34
N ILE A 154 -14.50 3.25 -7.38
CA ILE A 154 -15.79 3.01 -6.71
C ILE A 154 -15.65 3.21 -5.20
N ALA A 155 -14.63 2.62 -4.58
CA ALA A 155 -14.36 2.78 -3.15
C ALA A 155 -14.13 4.25 -2.77
N HIS A 156 -13.42 5.00 -3.62
CA HIS A 156 -13.16 6.41 -3.41
C HIS A 156 -14.45 7.24 -3.55
N ILE A 157 -15.32 6.96 -4.52
CA ILE A 157 -16.64 7.61 -4.64
C ILE A 157 -17.49 7.35 -3.38
N ILE A 158 -17.54 6.11 -2.90
CA ILE A 158 -18.28 5.75 -1.68
C ILE A 158 -17.74 6.55 -0.49
N PHE A 159 -16.42 6.63 -0.33
CA PHE A 159 -15.79 7.40 0.74
C PHE A 159 -16.04 8.91 0.57
N TYR A 160 -15.97 9.42 -0.66
CA TYR A 160 -16.25 10.82 -0.97
C TYR A 160 -17.68 11.22 -0.55
N VAL A 161 -18.68 10.42 -0.94
CA VAL A 161 -20.08 10.65 -0.56
C VAL A 161 -20.27 10.61 0.96
N SER A 162 -19.45 9.83 1.67
CA SER A 162 -19.50 9.76 3.13
C SER A 162 -19.05 11.03 3.87
N PHE A 163 -18.45 12.00 3.17
CA PHE A 163 -18.13 13.32 3.75
C PHE A 163 -19.36 14.24 3.86
N TYR A 164 -20.43 13.97 3.12
CA TYR A 164 -21.70 14.65 3.32
C TYR A 164 -22.37 14.13 4.60
N GLU A 165 -23.09 15.00 5.32
CA GLU A 165 -23.82 14.65 6.54
C GLU A 165 -25.14 13.93 6.20
N LEU A 166 -25.03 12.65 5.84
CA LEU A 166 -26.15 11.76 5.56
C LEU A 166 -26.36 10.81 6.75
N GLY A 167 -27.60 10.33 6.94
CA GLY A 167 -27.93 9.38 8.02
C GLY A 167 -27.16 8.04 7.95
N TYR A 168 -26.55 7.72 6.81
CA TYR A 168 -25.79 6.49 6.55
C TYR A 168 -24.30 6.74 6.26
N SER A 169 -23.77 7.94 6.54
CA SER A 169 -22.37 8.30 6.24
C SER A 169 -21.35 7.40 6.94
N PHE A 170 -21.63 6.91 8.15
CA PHE A 170 -20.74 5.97 8.83
C PHE A 170 -20.62 4.64 8.07
N SER A 171 -21.74 4.08 7.60
CA SER A 171 -21.77 2.85 6.82
C SER A 171 -21.04 3.02 5.48
N LEU A 172 -21.16 4.19 4.84
CA LEU A 172 -20.37 4.50 3.64
C LEU A 172 -18.88 4.60 3.93
N LYS A 173 -18.44 5.24 5.03
CA LYS A 173 -17.02 5.26 5.44
C LYS A 173 -16.49 3.86 5.63
N LYS A 174 -17.24 3.01 6.34
CA LYS A 174 -16.92 1.60 6.57
C LYS A 174 -16.81 0.83 5.23
N ALA A 175 -17.76 1.03 4.33
CA ALA A 175 -17.76 0.41 3.01
C ALA A 175 -16.58 0.85 2.14
N GLY A 176 -16.36 2.16 2.01
CA GLY A 176 -15.23 2.73 1.28
C GLY A 176 -13.88 2.26 1.84
N THR A 177 -13.78 2.11 3.17
CA THR A 177 -12.60 1.57 3.84
C THR A 177 -12.35 0.11 3.46
N TYR A 178 -13.33 -0.79 3.62
CA TYR A 178 -13.10 -2.22 3.39
C TYR A 178 -12.98 -2.56 1.90
N ILE A 179 -13.80 -1.95 1.03
CA ILE A 179 -13.66 -2.12 -0.42
C ILE A 179 -12.33 -1.52 -0.87
N GLY A 180 -11.98 -0.34 -0.35
CA GLY A 180 -10.73 0.36 -0.66
C GLY A 180 -9.49 -0.43 -0.21
N PHE A 181 -9.50 -0.98 1.00
CA PHE A 181 -8.37 -1.72 1.56
C PHE A 181 -8.23 -3.11 0.94
N TYR A 182 -9.30 -3.91 0.99
CA TYR A 182 -9.25 -5.29 0.55
C TYR A 182 -9.32 -5.34 -0.99
N LEU A 183 -10.46 -5.03 -1.61
CA LEU A 183 -10.57 -5.25 -3.06
C LEU A 183 -9.62 -4.37 -3.87
N TYR A 184 -9.58 -3.07 -3.61
CA TYR A 184 -8.73 -2.17 -4.38
C TYR A 184 -7.25 -2.32 -4.00
N PHE A 185 -6.87 -1.96 -2.78
CA PHE A 185 -5.46 -1.77 -2.46
C PHE A 185 -4.72 -3.11 -2.40
N PHE A 186 -5.22 -4.09 -1.65
CA PHE A 186 -4.63 -5.43 -1.63
C PHE A 186 -4.67 -6.06 -3.04
N GLY A 187 -5.78 -5.89 -3.77
CA GLY A 187 -5.91 -6.41 -5.14
C GLY A 187 -4.86 -5.89 -6.10
N VAL A 188 -4.62 -4.57 -6.15
CA VAL A 188 -3.56 -3.98 -6.98
C VAL A 188 -2.18 -4.47 -6.54
N VAL A 189 -1.89 -4.41 -5.24
CA VAL A 189 -0.56 -4.76 -4.72
C VAL A 189 -0.24 -6.24 -4.96
N PHE A 190 -1.22 -7.14 -4.73
CA PHE A 190 -1.07 -8.56 -5.01
C PHE A 190 -0.94 -8.87 -6.50
N SER A 191 -1.72 -8.20 -7.36
CA SER A 191 -1.61 -8.34 -8.82
C SER A 191 -0.21 -8.00 -9.34
N ILE A 192 0.40 -6.97 -8.77
CA ILE A 192 1.77 -6.54 -9.07
C ILE A 192 2.78 -7.54 -8.51
N SER A 193 2.69 -7.88 -7.22
CA SER A 193 3.68 -8.68 -6.51
C SER A 193 3.76 -10.12 -7.02
N GLN A 194 2.61 -10.77 -7.27
CA GLN A 194 2.54 -12.16 -7.78
C GLN A 194 3.19 -12.34 -9.14
N ARG A 195 3.26 -11.26 -9.93
CA ARG A 195 3.95 -11.23 -11.21
C ARG A 195 5.43 -10.91 -11.02
N MET A 196 5.71 -9.79 -10.36
CA MET A 196 7.05 -9.23 -10.30
C MET A 196 8.01 -10.06 -9.47
N ILE A 197 7.61 -10.51 -8.28
CA ILE A 197 8.51 -11.20 -7.36
C ILE A 197 9.05 -12.49 -7.99
N PRO A 198 8.22 -13.39 -8.56
CA PRO A 198 8.72 -14.57 -9.25
C PRO A 198 9.57 -14.24 -10.49
N GLN A 199 9.21 -13.21 -11.26
CA GLN A 199 9.99 -12.80 -12.44
C GLN A 199 11.38 -12.26 -12.07
N ILE A 200 11.47 -11.42 -11.03
CA ILE A 200 12.74 -10.90 -10.52
C ILE A 200 13.59 -12.04 -9.95
N THR A 201 12.97 -12.99 -9.26
CA THR A 201 13.65 -14.16 -8.72
C THR A 201 14.25 -15.02 -9.83
N LYS A 202 13.47 -15.35 -10.88
CA LYS A 202 13.93 -16.10 -12.05
C LYS A 202 15.09 -15.41 -12.76
N ALA A 203 15.07 -14.08 -12.84
CA ALA A 203 16.15 -13.32 -13.45
C ALA A 203 17.46 -13.33 -12.63
N LYS A 204 17.40 -13.68 -11.33
CA LYS A 204 18.56 -13.64 -10.42
C LYS A 204 19.07 -15.03 -10.05
N ILE A 205 18.23 -16.05 -10.10
CA ILE A 205 18.52 -17.43 -9.69
C ILE A 205 18.18 -18.36 -10.85
N GLU A 206 19.21 -18.99 -11.40
CA GLU A 206 19.12 -19.80 -12.64
C GLU A 206 18.23 -21.04 -12.49
N ASP A 207 18.26 -21.72 -11.34
CA ASP A 207 17.49 -22.93 -11.07
C ASP A 207 16.03 -22.66 -10.63
N TYR A 208 15.65 -21.38 -10.48
CA TYR A 208 14.31 -21.02 -10.03
C TYR A 208 13.27 -21.10 -11.16
N LYS A 209 12.28 -21.99 -10.99
CA LYS A 209 11.14 -22.13 -11.89
C LYS A 209 9.90 -21.49 -11.27
N ILE A 210 9.30 -20.54 -12.00
CA ILE A 210 8.02 -19.92 -11.60
C ILE A 210 6.94 -21.00 -11.61
N ASN A 211 6.41 -21.32 -10.43
CA ASN A 211 5.34 -22.29 -10.26
C ASN A 211 4.18 -21.62 -9.50
N LYS A 212 3.13 -21.22 -10.23
CA LYS A 212 1.93 -20.58 -9.69
C LYS A 212 0.70 -21.35 -10.14
N SER A 213 -0.39 -21.29 -9.38
CA SER A 213 -1.64 -21.87 -9.86
C SER A 213 -2.24 -21.07 -11.03
N MET A 214 -2.83 -21.80 -11.98
CA MET A 214 -3.37 -21.22 -13.22
C MET A 214 -4.46 -20.15 -12.97
N LEU A 215 -5.29 -20.35 -11.95
CA LEU A 215 -6.41 -19.47 -11.58
C LEU A 215 -6.10 -18.63 -10.32
N LEU A 216 -4.82 -18.36 -10.04
CA LEU A 216 -4.37 -17.63 -8.84
C LEU A 216 -5.20 -16.36 -8.60
N MET A 217 -5.23 -15.46 -9.59
CA MET A 217 -5.90 -14.17 -9.45
C MET A 217 -7.42 -14.31 -9.34
N THR A 218 -8.03 -15.23 -10.07
CA THR A 218 -9.48 -15.48 -9.97
C THR A 218 -9.87 -15.97 -8.57
N LYS A 219 -9.16 -16.97 -8.03
CA LYS A 219 -9.41 -17.49 -6.68
C LYS A 219 -9.18 -16.41 -5.62
N PHE A 220 -8.09 -15.66 -5.75
CA PHE A 220 -7.79 -14.51 -4.89
C PHE A 220 -8.95 -13.50 -4.90
N THR A 221 -9.41 -13.07 -6.08
CA THR A 221 -10.51 -12.09 -6.21
C THR A 221 -11.81 -12.59 -5.58
N ILE A 222 -12.17 -13.86 -5.78
CA ILE A 222 -13.37 -14.46 -5.18
C ILE A 222 -13.28 -14.43 -3.65
N LEU A 223 -12.15 -14.88 -3.10
CA LEU A 223 -11.93 -14.88 -1.64
C LEU A 223 -11.92 -13.46 -1.07
N MET A 224 -11.38 -12.48 -1.81
CA MET A 224 -11.38 -11.07 -1.43
C MET A 224 -12.79 -10.45 -1.43
N PHE A 225 -13.62 -10.83 -2.41
CA PHE A 225 -15.02 -10.42 -2.44
C PHE A 225 -15.78 -10.95 -1.22
N PHE A 226 -15.65 -12.24 -0.92
CA PHE A 226 -16.23 -12.82 0.30
C PHE A 226 -15.65 -12.17 1.56
N LYS A 227 -14.34 -11.87 1.60
CA LYS A 227 -13.73 -11.17 2.74
C LYS A 227 -14.41 -9.83 3.00
N VAL A 228 -14.67 -9.04 1.95
CA VAL A 228 -15.40 -7.78 2.10
C VAL A 228 -16.83 -8.02 2.60
N LEU A 229 -17.54 -9.03 2.07
CA LEU A 229 -18.90 -9.38 2.55
C LEU A 229 -18.94 -9.72 4.05
N THR A 230 -17.90 -10.35 4.61
CA THR A 230 -17.85 -10.68 6.04
C THR A 230 -17.96 -9.44 6.94
N HIS A 231 -17.50 -8.27 6.48
CA HIS A 231 -17.57 -7.02 7.23
C HIS A 231 -18.95 -6.35 7.23
N PHE A 232 -19.84 -6.78 6.33
CA PHE A 232 -21.22 -6.28 6.24
C PHE A 232 -22.25 -7.24 6.83
N TYR A 233 -21.98 -8.55 6.75
CA TYR A 233 -22.86 -9.57 7.32
C TYR A 233 -22.64 -9.79 8.82
N GLU A 234 -21.48 -9.37 9.36
CA GLU A 234 -21.16 -9.35 10.80
C GLU A 234 -21.35 -10.71 11.52
N ASN A 235 -21.17 -11.81 10.79
CA ASN A 235 -21.24 -13.17 11.33
C ASN A 235 -19.83 -13.76 11.50
N SER A 236 -19.42 -14.06 12.74
CA SER A 236 -18.08 -14.56 13.05
C SER A 236 -17.79 -15.95 12.46
N TYR A 237 -18.77 -16.84 12.34
CA TYR A 237 -18.58 -18.16 11.70
C TYR A 237 -18.31 -18.02 10.20
N PHE A 238 -19.07 -17.18 9.51
CA PHE A 238 -18.84 -16.88 8.11
C PHE A 238 -17.46 -16.22 7.90
N SER A 239 -17.09 -15.26 8.75
CA SER A 239 -15.76 -14.64 8.71
C SER A 239 -14.65 -15.67 8.94
N LEU A 240 -14.81 -16.57 9.90
CA LEU A 240 -13.86 -17.64 10.20
C LEU A 240 -13.62 -18.52 8.97
N VAL A 241 -14.70 -19.03 8.34
CA VAL A 241 -14.60 -19.89 7.15
C VAL A 241 -13.86 -19.17 6.02
N VAL A 242 -14.24 -17.93 5.72
CA VAL A 242 -13.59 -17.13 4.67
C VAL A 242 -12.11 -16.90 4.98
N ASN A 243 -11.77 -16.55 6.22
CA ASN A 243 -10.39 -16.29 6.62
C ASN A 243 -9.52 -17.56 6.61
N ILE A 244 -10.07 -18.73 6.99
CA ILE A 244 -9.39 -20.03 6.87
C ILE A 244 -9.12 -20.36 5.40
N LEU A 245 -10.13 -20.23 4.54
CA LEU A 245 -9.97 -20.50 3.10
C LEU A 245 -8.90 -19.59 2.48
N PHE A 246 -8.88 -18.31 2.87
CA PHE A 246 -7.88 -17.36 2.42
C PHE A 246 -6.48 -17.73 2.92
N PHE A 247 -6.34 -18.04 4.21
CA PHE A 247 -5.09 -18.45 4.82
C PHE A 247 -4.49 -19.68 4.11
N VAL A 248 -5.29 -20.74 3.99
CA VAL A 248 -4.88 -21.99 3.32
C VAL A 248 -4.47 -21.73 1.87
N PHE A 249 -5.26 -20.93 1.14
CA PHE A 249 -4.96 -20.58 -0.25
C PHE A 249 -3.61 -19.86 -0.38
N ILE A 250 -3.36 -18.83 0.43
CA ILE A 250 -2.10 -18.07 0.36
C ILE A 250 -0.91 -18.91 0.81
N VAL A 251 -1.04 -19.70 1.88
CA VAL A 251 0.03 -20.61 2.32
C VAL A 251 0.38 -21.60 1.22
N TYR A 252 -0.63 -22.23 0.62
CA TYR A 252 -0.45 -23.16 -0.49
C TYR A 252 0.31 -22.51 -1.67
N GLU A 253 -0.09 -21.30 -2.08
CA GLU A 253 0.58 -20.59 -3.16
C GLU A 253 2.03 -20.24 -2.80
N LEU A 254 2.29 -19.66 -1.62
CA LEU A 254 3.65 -19.29 -1.23
C LEU A 254 4.59 -20.49 -1.10
N VAL A 255 4.10 -21.63 -0.60
CA VAL A 255 4.85 -22.90 -0.58
C VAL A 255 5.14 -23.38 -2.00
N LYS A 256 4.13 -23.32 -2.88
CA LYS A 256 4.27 -23.72 -4.29
C LYS A 256 5.26 -22.85 -5.06
N TRP A 257 5.36 -21.56 -4.73
CA TRP A 257 6.27 -20.62 -5.38
C TRP A 257 7.74 -20.91 -5.03
N ARG A 258 8.02 -21.56 -3.89
CA ARG A 258 9.39 -21.97 -3.47
C ARG A 258 10.40 -20.81 -3.51
N LEU A 259 10.05 -19.66 -2.94
CA LEU A 259 10.92 -18.48 -2.93
C LEU A 259 12.22 -18.74 -2.13
N PRO A 260 13.41 -18.59 -2.73
CA PRO A 260 14.67 -18.97 -2.11
C PRO A 260 15.26 -17.84 -1.25
N ILE A 261 14.67 -17.58 -0.08
CA ILE A 261 14.97 -16.44 0.79
C ILE A 261 16.46 -16.31 1.13
N PHE A 262 17.14 -17.42 1.40
CA PHE A 262 18.55 -17.42 1.83
C PHE A 262 19.56 -17.35 0.68
N ARG A 263 19.11 -17.37 -0.58
CA ARG A 263 20.00 -17.33 -1.77
C ARG A 263 20.07 -15.94 -2.41
N VAL A 264 19.50 -14.92 -1.77
CA VAL A 264 19.36 -13.58 -2.35
C VAL A 264 19.83 -12.49 -1.40
N ASN A 265 20.13 -11.32 -1.96
CA ASN A 265 20.47 -10.15 -1.17
C ASN A 265 19.24 -9.52 -0.50
N SER A 266 19.46 -8.50 0.33
CA SER A 266 18.38 -7.90 1.14
C SER A 266 17.32 -7.14 0.39
N ILE A 267 17.60 -6.69 -0.83
CA ILE A 267 16.58 -6.07 -1.69
C ILE A 267 15.56 -7.10 -2.16
N LEU A 268 15.96 -8.35 -2.33
CA LEU A 268 15.08 -9.39 -2.84
C LEU A 268 14.44 -10.18 -1.69
N TRP A 269 15.17 -10.50 -0.61
CA TRP A 269 14.53 -11.18 0.53
C TRP A 269 13.46 -10.32 1.19
N ILE A 270 13.60 -8.99 1.23
CA ILE A 270 12.59 -8.11 1.83
C ILE A 270 11.26 -8.18 1.06
N LEU A 271 11.32 -8.35 -0.27
CA LEU A 271 10.13 -8.57 -1.09
C LEU A 271 9.49 -9.91 -0.75
N TYR A 272 10.28 -10.95 -0.47
CA TYR A 272 9.73 -12.23 -0.01
C TYR A 272 9.08 -12.10 1.37
N ILE A 273 9.76 -11.46 2.33
CA ILE A 273 9.23 -11.24 3.68
C ILE A 273 7.92 -10.48 3.63
N SER A 274 7.79 -9.48 2.76
CA SER A 274 6.52 -8.78 2.55
C SER A 274 5.36 -9.74 2.22
N MET A 275 5.60 -10.74 1.36
CA MET A 275 4.58 -11.74 1.01
C MET A 275 4.23 -12.66 2.20
N TYR A 276 5.20 -13.00 3.05
CA TYR A 276 4.96 -13.84 4.23
C TYR A 276 4.15 -13.14 5.33
N TRP A 277 4.01 -11.81 5.30
CA TRP A 277 3.07 -11.12 6.19
C TRP A 277 1.60 -11.36 5.84
N ILE A 278 1.29 -11.74 4.59
CA ILE A 278 -0.07 -12.08 4.18
C ILE A 278 -0.62 -13.28 4.99
N PRO A 279 0.02 -14.46 5.01
CA PRO A 279 -0.49 -15.58 5.81
C PRO A 279 -0.49 -15.26 7.30
N ILE A 280 0.48 -14.48 7.83
CA ILE A 280 0.45 -14.06 9.23
C ILE A 280 -0.81 -13.24 9.54
N ALA A 281 -1.17 -12.29 8.69
CA ALA A 281 -2.38 -11.50 8.88
C ALA A 281 -3.66 -12.34 8.85
N PHE A 282 -3.78 -13.26 7.89
CA PHE A 282 -4.95 -14.14 7.84
C PHE A 282 -4.98 -15.16 8.98
N PHE A 283 -3.82 -15.60 9.46
CA PHE A 283 -3.74 -16.41 10.66
C PHE A 283 -4.24 -15.66 11.90
N LEU A 284 -3.82 -14.40 12.06
CA LEU A 284 -4.33 -13.53 13.13
C LEU A 284 -5.85 -13.31 13.02
N LEU A 285 -6.38 -13.13 11.80
CA LEU A 285 -7.83 -13.05 11.58
C LEU A 285 -8.56 -14.34 11.98
N VAL A 286 -7.99 -15.50 11.66
CA VAL A 286 -8.56 -16.80 12.06
C VAL A 286 -8.58 -16.92 13.59
N ILE A 287 -7.48 -16.61 14.27
CA ILE A 287 -7.44 -16.62 15.75
C ILE A 287 -8.46 -15.63 16.31
N GLN A 288 -8.52 -14.41 15.77
CA GLN A 288 -9.48 -13.40 16.20
C GLN A 288 -10.92 -13.93 16.12
N ASN A 289 -11.31 -14.56 15.01
CA ASN A 289 -12.67 -15.10 14.90
C ASN A 289 -12.91 -16.29 15.83
N ILE A 290 -11.90 -17.14 16.08
CA ILE A 290 -12.02 -18.24 17.06
C ILE A 290 -12.29 -17.66 18.44
N VAL A 291 -11.48 -16.67 18.88
CA VAL A 291 -11.63 -15.95 20.15
C VAL A 291 -13.02 -15.32 20.29
N GLU A 292 -13.52 -14.67 19.22
CA GLU A 292 -14.87 -14.09 19.17
C GLU A 292 -15.96 -15.16 19.35
N ILE A 293 -15.85 -16.31 18.66
CA ILE A 293 -16.81 -17.41 18.71
C ILE A 293 -16.86 -18.09 20.07
N ILE A 294 -15.71 -18.28 20.71
CA ILE A 294 -15.62 -18.89 22.05
C ILE A 294 -15.77 -17.86 23.18
N HIS A 295 -16.11 -16.62 22.85
CA HIS A 295 -16.40 -15.53 23.77
C HIS A 295 -15.27 -15.21 24.77
N ILE A 296 -14.01 -15.39 24.37
CA ILE A 296 -12.86 -14.94 25.17
C ILE A 296 -12.72 -13.43 25.01
N HIS A 297 -12.62 -12.71 26.14
CA HIS A 297 -12.33 -11.28 26.12
C HIS A 297 -10.85 -11.04 25.76
N PHE A 298 -10.54 -11.00 24.47
CA PHE A 298 -9.22 -10.63 23.97
C PHE A 298 -9.35 -9.77 22.71
N LEU A 299 -8.81 -8.56 22.80
CA LEU A 299 -8.92 -7.51 21.79
C LEU A 299 -7.75 -7.59 20.80
N PHE A 300 -8.07 -7.75 19.52
CA PHE A 300 -7.09 -7.67 18.43
C PHE A 300 -6.93 -6.25 17.88
N GLU A 301 -7.83 -5.32 18.25
CA GLU A 301 -7.90 -3.96 17.72
C GLU A 301 -7.88 -3.96 16.18
N GLN A 302 -6.77 -3.57 15.56
CA GLN A 302 -6.56 -3.60 14.12
C GLN A 302 -5.25 -4.32 13.76
N ALA A 303 -4.77 -5.22 14.64
CA ALA A 303 -3.52 -5.95 14.45
C ALA A 303 -3.46 -6.69 13.10
N PRO A 304 -4.48 -7.46 12.68
CA PRO A 304 -4.40 -8.18 11.41
C PRO A 304 -4.38 -7.24 10.20
N LEU A 305 -5.14 -6.14 10.26
CA LEU A 305 -5.17 -5.12 9.20
C LEU A 305 -3.81 -4.43 9.08
N HIS A 306 -3.19 -4.04 10.19
CA HIS A 306 -1.86 -3.42 10.19
C HIS A 306 -0.74 -4.40 9.83
N THR A 307 -0.94 -5.71 10.07
CA THR A 307 -0.05 -6.76 9.58
C THR A 307 -0.02 -6.75 8.04
N LEU A 308 -1.18 -6.61 7.37
CA LEU A 308 -1.21 -6.41 5.91
C LEU A 308 -0.66 -5.03 5.51
N ALA A 309 -1.08 -3.96 6.18
CA ALA A 309 -0.74 -2.60 5.78
C ALA A 309 0.76 -2.30 5.90
N LEU A 310 1.36 -2.63 7.04
CA LEU A 310 2.77 -2.37 7.32
C LEU A 310 3.64 -3.54 6.91
N GLY A 311 3.28 -4.76 7.33
CA GLY A 311 4.04 -5.96 7.06
C GLY A 311 4.11 -6.28 5.57
N TYR A 312 2.97 -6.28 4.86
CA TYR A 312 2.95 -6.56 3.43
C TYR A 312 3.11 -5.31 2.57
N PHE A 313 2.13 -4.40 2.53
CA PHE A 313 2.11 -3.32 1.54
C PHE A 313 3.31 -2.40 1.69
N THR A 314 3.54 -1.88 2.89
CA THR A 314 4.60 -0.91 3.16
C THR A 314 5.98 -1.52 2.91
N THR A 315 6.26 -2.71 3.46
CA THR A 315 7.50 -3.45 3.18
C THR A 315 7.75 -3.68 1.70
N LEU A 316 6.72 -4.06 0.94
CA LEU A 316 6.82 -4.27 -0.50
C LEU A 316 7.15 -2.96 -1.24
N PHE A 317 6.41 -1.87 -0.98
CA PHE A 317 6.64 -0.58 -1.65
C PHE A 317 8.04 -0.04 -1.38
N LEU A 318 8.47 -0.07 -0.11
CA LEU A 318 9.79 0.41 0.28
C LEU A 318 10.90 -0.45 -0.34
N GLY A 319 10.71 -1.77 -0.41
CA GLY A 319 11.59 -2.68 -1.14
C GLY A 319 11.70 -2.31 -2.63
N PHE A 320 10.57 -2.03 -3.29
CA PHE A 320 10.56 -1.63 -4.70
C PHE A 320 11.21 -0.27 -4.96
N ILE A 321 10.88 0.74 -4.16
CA ILE A 321 11.49 2.07 -4.23
C ILE A 321 13.01 1.93 -4.09
N PHE A 322 13.47 1.14 -3.11
CA PHE A 322 14.89 0.93 -2.90
C PHE A 322 15.56 0.21 -4.07
N ARG A 323 14.91 -0.78 -4.67
CA ARG A 323 15.43 -1.45 -5.87
C ARG A 323 15.58 -0.50 -7.06
N VAL A 324 14.58 0.34 -7.30
CA VAL A 324 14.59 1.31 -8.40
C VAL A 324 15.68 2.37 -8.19
N THR A 325 15.86 2.84 -6.96
CA THR A 325 16.90 3.82 -6.63
C THR A 325 18.31 3.33 -6.82
N LEU A 326 18.60 2.07 -6.47
CA LEU A 326 19.91 1.49 -6.69
C LEU A 326 20.22 1.28 -8.17
N PHE A 327 19.21 0.92 -8.97
CA PHE A 327 19.37 0.81 -10.42
C PHE A 327 19.86 2.12 -11.06
N TYR A 328 19.33 3.27 -10.64
CA TYR A 328 19.78 4.59 -11.16
C TYR A 328 21.17 5.02 -10.69
N LYS A 329 21.68 4.47 -9.58
CA LYS A 329 23.03 4.80 -9.10
C LYS A 329 24.15 4.08 -9.85
N GLY A 330 23.83 3.22 -10.82
CA GLY A 330 24.82 2.37 -11.51
C GLY A 330 25.58 1.42 -10.56
N LYS A 331 25.18 1.35 -9.29
CA LYS A 331 25.74 0.41 -8.33
C LYS A 331 25.18 -0.97 -8.65
N THR A 332 26.05 -1.99 -8.56
CA THR A 332 25.58 -3.37 -8.49
C THR A 332 24.44 -3.42 -7.46
N GLN A 333 23.38 -4.18 -7.73
CA GLN A 333 22.19 -4.31 -6.88
C GLN A 333 22.50 -4.96 -5.51
N ASN A 334 23.70 -4.80 -4.98
CA ASN A 334 24.08 -5.23 -3.65
C ASN A 334 23.64 -4.14 -2.68
N ALA A 335 22.74 -4.52 -1.78
CA ALA A 335 22.40 -3.68 -0.65
C ALA A 335 23.67 -3.45 0.20
N ASN A 336 23.91 -2.20 0.59
CA ASN A 336 24.90 -1.93 1.63
C ASN A 336 24.35 -2.43 2.97
N GLY A 337 25.23 -2.74 3.95
CA GLY A 337 24.79 -3.17 5.30
C GLY A 337 23.74 -2.24 5.93
N ILE A 338 23.86 -0.93 5.66
CA ILE A 338 22.89 0.10 6.09
C ILE A 338 21.47 -0.17 5.56
N THR A 339 21.31 -0.59 4.31
CA THR A 339 20.00 -0.93 3.74
C THR A 339 19.37 -2.11 4.46
N THR A 340 20.16 -3.15 4.71
CA THR A 340 19.71 -4.35 5.43
C THR A 340 19.24 -3.96 6.83
N ILE A 341 19.99 -3.11 7.53
CA ILE A 341 19.62 -2.58 8.85
C ILE A 341 18.29 -1.81 8.79
N LEU A 342 18.09 -0.94 7.80
CA LEU A 342 16.83 -0.22 7.63
C LEU A 342 15.65 -1.15 7.37
N PHE A 343 15.84 -2.22 6.59
CA PHE A 343 14.80 -3.23 6.39
C PHE A 343 14.48 -4.01 7.67
N LEU A 344 15.47 -4.32 8.50
CA LEU A 344 15.25 -4.95 9.80
C LEU A 344 14.48 -4.02 10.74
N PHE A 345 14.87 -2.74 10.83
CA PHE A 345 14.14 -1.75 11.62
C PHE A 345 12.70 -1.56 11.14
N LEU A 346 12.45 -1.65 9.83
CA LEU A 346 11.08 -1.67 9.32
C LEU A 346 10.28 -2.84 9.88
N GLN A 347 10.85 -4.06 9.91
CA GLN A 347 10.15 -5.21 10.48
C GLN A 347 9.91 -5.04 11.98
N ILE A 348 10.88 -4.46 12.71
CA ILE A 348 10.71 -4.12 14.12
C ILE A 348 9.55 -3.12 14.29
N ALA A 349 9.43 -2.11 13.43
CA ALA A 349 8.31 -1.16 13.49
C ALA A 349 6.94 -1.82 13.25
N VAL A 350 6.87 -2.83 12.36
CA VAL A 350 5.65 -3.65 12.18
C VAL A 350 5.31 -4.37 13.50
N ILE A 351 6.29 -5.03 14.11
CA ILE A 351 6.10 -5.75 15.39
C ILE A 351 5.67 -4.79 16.50
N LEU A 352 6.29 -3.62 16.62
CA LEU A 352 5.92 -2.61 17.60
C LEU A 352 4.46 -2.17 17.44
N ARG A 353 3.97 -2.04 16.19
CA ARG A 353 2.56 -1.74 15.93
C ARG A 353 1.62 -2.87 16.40
N LEU A 354 2.02 -4.14 16.27
CA LEU A 354 1.25 -5.28 16.77
C LEU A 354 1.29 -5.36 18.30
N VAL A 355 2.44 -5.08 18.91
CA VAL A 355 2.57 -4.95 20.38
C VAL A 355 1.62 -3.86 20.88
N ALA A 356 1.52 -2.74 20.16
CA ALA A 356 0.54 -1.71 20.50
C ALA A 356 -0.90 -2.22 20.43
N SER A 357 -1.29 -3.02 19.44
CA SER A 357 -2.64 -3.60 19.41
C SER A 357 -2.91 -4.51 20.60
N PHE A 358 -1.96 -5.38 20.95
CA PHE A 358 -2.15 -6.37 22.00
C PHE A 358 -1.93 -5.83 23.41
N SER A 359 -1.31 -4.67 23.57
CA SER A 359 -1.12 -4.05 24.88
C SER A 359 -2.45 -3.71 25.57
N LEU A 360 -3.53 -3.53 24.80
CA LEU A 360 -4.90 -3.38 25.31
C LEU A 360 -5.40 -4.57 26.14
N ASN A 361 -4.75 -5.73 26.05
CA ASN A 361 -5.07 -6.93 26.84
C ASN A 361 -4.17 -7.10 28.07
N THR A 362 -3.31 -6.12 28.35
CA THR A 362 -2.30 -6.16 29.41
C THR A 362 -2.28 -4.82 30.15
N GLU A 363 -1.44 -4.69 31.17
CA GLU A 363 -1.22 -3.42 31.89
C GLU A 363 -0.34 -2.42 31.10
N LEU A 364 0.16 -2.80 29.92
CA LEU A 364 1.02 -1.96 29.08
C LEU A 364 0.22 -0.80 28.46
N SER A 365 0.81 0.39 28.43
CA SER A 365 0.17 1.59 27.85
C SER A 365 0.05 1.50 26.33
N TYR A 366 -1.19 1.48 25.83
CA TYR A 366 -1.52 1.56 24.39
C TYR A 366 -0.91 2.78 23.71
N VAL A 367 -1.08 3.96 24.32
CA VAL A 367 -0.62 5.24 23.76
C VAL A 367 0.90 5.26 23.65
N LEU A 368 1.61 4.73 24.65
CA LEU A 368 3.07 4.63 24.62
C LEU A 368 3.54 3.80 23.42
N TRP A 369 2.99 2.60 23.23
CA TRP A 369 3.42 1.70 22.16
C TRP A 369 3.04 2.21 20.77
N ILE A 370 1.88 2.86 20.61
CA ILE A 370 1.53 3.54 19.35
C ILE A 370 2.51 4.68 19.05
N ASN A 371 2.86 5.49 20.04
CA ASN A 371 3.79 6.59 19.87
C ASN A 371 5.20 6.09 19.51
N ILE A 372 5.68 5.04 20.18
CA ILE A 372 6.96 4.39 19.85
C ILE A 372 6.92 3.85 18.41
N ALA A 373 5.86 3.14 18.03
CA ALA A 373 5.73 2.55 16.70
C ALA A 373 5.68 3.63 15.60
N SER A 374 4.81 4.64 15.75
CA SER A 374 4.65 5.73 14.79
C SER A 374 5.89 6.60 14.67
N PHE A 375 6.54 6.96 15.78
CA PHE A 375 7.78 7.73 15.76
C PHE A 375 8.93 6.96 15.11
N SER A 376 9.14 5.70 15.52
CA SER A 376 10.18 4.84 14.93
C SER A 376 9.96 4.68 13.43
N PHE A 377 8.71 4.47 13.02
CA PHE A 377 8.36 4.33 11.61
C PHE A 377 8.59 5.62 10.81
N ALA A 378 8.16 6.78 11.33
CA ALA A 378 8.42 8.08 10.71
C ALA A 378 9.92 8.39 10.58
N PHE A 379 10.70 8.03 11.60
CA PHE A 379 12.15 8.19 11.58
C PHE A 379 12.81 7.33 10.48
N ILE A 380 12.40 6.07 10.34
CA ILE A 380 12.89 5.19 9.26
C ILE A 380 12.53 5.77 7.88
N LEU A 381 11.28 6.22 7.71
CA LEU A 381 10.85 6.88 6.48
C LEU A 381 11.68 8.14 6.17
N LEU A 382 12.01 8.94 7.19
CA LEU A 382 12.84 10.13 7.03
C LEU A 382 14.27 9.78 6.58
N LEU A 383 14.89 8.75 7.18
CA LEU A 383 16.20 8.28 6.76
C LEU A 383 16.19 7.81 5.29
N TRP A 384 15.12 7.16 4.85
CA TRP A 384 14.96 6.81 3.44
C TRP A 384 14.72 8.02 2.55
N PHE A 385 13.86 8.95 2.97
CA PHE A 385 13.59 10.18 2.25
C PHE A 385 14.88 10.96 1.96
N LEU A 386 15.73 11.15 2.97
CA LEU A 386 17.01 11.83 2.84
C LEU A 386 17.96 11.09 1.88
N ASN A 387 17.98 9.77 1.94
CA ASN A 387 18.77 8.96 1.01
C ASN A 387 18.25 9.03 -0.44
N TYR A 388 16.93 9.11 -0.62
CA TYR A 388 16.27 9.23 -1.91
C TYR A 388 16.47 10.62 -2.54
N LEU A 389 16.28 11.67 -1.76
CA LEU A 389 16.49 13.06 -2.18
C LEU A 389 17.90 13.29 -2.71
N LYS A 390 18.93 12.76 -2.02
CA LYS A 390 20.32 12.84 -2.50
C LYS A 390 20.46 12.30 -3.94
N ILE A 391 19.71 11.27 -4.31
CA ILE A 391 19.77 10.68 -5.66
C ILE A 391 19.16 11.62 -6.69
N LEU A 392 17.98 12.18 -6.39
CA LEU A 392 17.29 13.11 -7.28
C LEU A 392 18.06 14.43 -7.46
N LEU A 393 18.77 14.87 -6.41
CA LEU A 393 19.55 16.11 -6.44
C LEU A 393 20.93 15.94 -7.09
N ILE A 394 21.58 14.77 -6.97
CA ILE A 394 22.96 14.51 -7.42
C ILE A 394 23.01 13.83 -8.81
N SER A 395 21.87 13.36 -9.32
CA SER A 395 21.75 12.80 -10.67
C SER A 395 22.24 13.81 -11.72
N LYS A 396 23.49 13.63 -12.17
CA LYS A 396 24.12 14.38 -13.27
C LYS A 396 23.50 14.03 -14.61
#